data_AF-E3NIQ2-F1
#
_entry.id   AF-E3NIQ2-F1
#
_cell.length_a   1.000
_cell.length_b   1.000
_cell.length_c   1.000
_cell.angle_alpha   90.00
_cell.angle_beta   90.00
_cell.angle_gamma   90.00
#
_symmetry.space_group_name_H-M   'P 1'
#
loop_
_entity.id
_entity.type
_entity.pdbx_description
1 polymer ?
#
loop_
_entity_poly.entity_id
_entity_poly.type
_entity_poly.pdbx_seq_one_letter_code
_entity_poly.pdbx_strand_id
1 'polypeptide(L)'
;MEMAGPDNLVYSDTDSLIYTVPDGCDDPLASEIGPYLGQLTNELDGELEEFVSLGPKTYCYKDRLSSGEIKVVRKMKGVTINSEADKRVTFGKMKKMITEVLEDVADRTTMNLPQFVINRDRDHHVFSRTINKRFRFTFNKRRILMDESTLLFGYFE
;
A
#
# COMPACT_ATOMS: atom_id res chain seq x y z
N MET A 1 -8.29 25.75 -5.63
CA MET A 1 -7.99 24.68 -6.59
C MET A 1 -7.43 23.55 -5.74
N GLU A 2 -8.10 22.39 -5.69
CA GLU A 2 -7.52 21.23 -5.01
C GLU A 2 -6.18 20.94 -5.69
N MET A 3 -5.07 21.07 -4.95
CA MET A 3 -3.71 21.03 -5.54
C MET A 3 -3.44 19.66 -6.18
N ALA A 4 -3.76 18.57 -5.49
CA ALA A 4 -3.92 17.26 -6.10
C ALA A 4 -5.42 16.97 -6.24
N GLY A 5 -5.97 17.21 -7.43
CA GLY A 5 -7.37 16.89 -7.72
C GLY A 5 -7.67 15.39 -7.66
N PRO A 6 -8.95 15.01 -7.54
CA PRO A 6 -9.37 13.60 -7.41
C PRO A 6 -8.90 12.72 -8.58
N ASP A 7 -8.72 13.29 -9.77
CA ASP A 7 -8.29 12.58 -10.97
C ASP A 7 -6.83 12.13 -10.92
N ASN A 8 -5.99 12.83 -10.14
CA ASN A 8 -4.57 12.54 -10.00
C ASN A 8 -4.23 11.76 -8.71
N LEU A 9 -5.21 11.57 -7.81
CA LEU A 9 -5.01 10.94 -6.51
C LEU A 9 -5.11 9.40 -6.60
N VAL A 10 -3.97 8.72 -6.50
CA VAL A 10 -3.90 7.25 -6.54
C VAL A 10 -4.28 6.64 -5.20
N TYR A 11 -3.70 7.15 -4.11
CA TYR A 11 -3.90 6.62 -2.76
C TYR A 11 -3.81 7.73 -1.72
N SER A 12 -4.61 7.63 -0.67
CA SER A 12 -4.46 8.47 0.51
C SER A 12 -4.75 7.68 1.79
N ASP A 13 -4.07 8.09 2.86
CA ASP A 13 -4.31 7.67 4.23
C ASP A 13 -4.23 8.91 5.14
N THR A 14 -4.17 8.71 6.46
CA THR A 14 -4.19 9.79 7.47
C THR A 14 -3.06 10.80 7.28
N ASP A 15 -1.88 10.33 6.90
CA ASP A 15 -0.61 11.06 6.89
C ASP A 15 0.22 10.79 5.63
N SER A 16 -0.35 10.13 4.62
CA SER A 16 0.34 9.83 3.37
C SER A 16 -0.59 9.95 2.16
N LEU A 17 -0.02 10.40 1.05
CA LEU A 17 -0.70 10.60 -0.22
C LEU A 17 0.22 10.15 -1.35
N ILE A 18 -0.38 9.56 -2.39
CA ILE A 18 0.29 9.13 -3.61
C ILE A 18 -0.55 9.66 -4.75
N TYR A 19 0.09 10.43 -5.62
CA TYR A 19 -0.55 11.10 -6.74
C TYR A 19 0.36 11.08 -7.96
N THR A 20 -0.24 11.26 -9.13
CA THR A 20 0.48 11.38 -10.40
C THR A 20 0.55 12.84 -10.81
N VAL A 21 1.69 13.25 -11.37
CA VAL A 21 1.86 14.57 -11.99
C VAL A 21 1.94 14.35 -13.50
N PRO A 22 1.06 14.96 -14.31
CA PRO A 22 1.13 14.86 -15.76
C PRO A 22 2.47 15.37 -16.31
N ASP A 23 2.97 14.74 -17.37
CA ASP A 23 4.23 15.13 -18.01
C ASP A 23 4.21 16.61 -18.43
N GLY A 24 5.27 17.33 -18.04
CA GLY A 24 5.42 18.76 -18.34
C GLY A 24 4.59 19.72 -17.47
N CYS A 25 3.87 19.21 -16.48
CA CYS A 25 3.24 20.03 -15.44
C CYS A 25 4.14 20.15 -14.21
N ASP A 26 4.06 21.29 -13.53
CA ASP A 26 4.71 21.47 -12.23
C ASP A 26 4.00 20.64 -11.16
N ASP A 27 4.77 20.11 -10.20
CA ASP A 27 4.22 19.38 -9.06
C ASP A 27 3.36 20.32 -8.20
N PRO A 28 2.04 20.06 -8.07
CA PRO A 28 1.14 20.96 -7.38
C PRO A 28 1.37 21.05 -5.88
N LEU A 29 2.07 20.09 -5.27
CA LEU A 29 2.40 20.08 -3.84
C LEU A 29 3.85 20.46 -3.56
N ALA A 30 4.63 20.87 -4.58
CA ALA A 30 6.03 21.21 -4.43
C ALA A 30 6.30 22.27 -3.35
N SER A 31 5.39 23.25 -3.18
CA SER A 31 5.51 24.29 -2.15
C SER A 31 5.31 23.77 -0.72
N GLU A 32 4.60 22.66 -0.57
CA GLU A 32 4.24 22.07 0.73
C GLU A 32 5.24 21.00 1.16
N ILE A 33 6.16 20.60 0.29
CA ILE A 33 7.18 19.61 0.59
C ILE A 33 8.32 20.23 1.42
N GLY A 34 8.63 19.62 2.55
CA GLY A 34 9.76 20.03 3.37
C GLY A 34 9.90 19.29 4.71
N PRO A 35 10.94 19.60 5.50
CA PRO A 35 11.30 18.88 6.71
C PRO A 35 10.61 19.41 7.98
N TYR A 36 9.82 20.49 7.90
CA TYR A 36 9.25 21.16 9.07
C TYR A 36 7.87 20.62 9.44
N LEU A 37 7.45 20.90 10.68
CA LEU A 37 6.16 20.46 11.19
C LEU A 37 5.02 21.01 10.32
N GLY A 38 4.15 20.12 9.84
CA GLY A 38 3.02 20.45 8.98
C GLY A 38 3.33 20.38 7.48
N GLN A 39 4.59 20.21 7.09
CA GLN A 39 5.00 19.98 5.71
C GLN A 39 4.92 18.50 5.33
N LEU A 40 4.80 18.24 4.03
CA LEU A 40 4.82 16.90 3.46
C LEU A 40 6.28 16.46 3.27
N THR A 41 6.66 15.30 3.81
CA THR A 41 7.98 14.72 3.57
C THR A 41 7.91 13.77 2.37
N ASN A 42 8.79 13.95 1.40
CA ASN A 42 8.92 13.00 0.29
C ASN A 42 9.59 11.70 0.79
N GLU A 43 8.87 10.56 0.68
CA GLU A 43 9.37 9.23 1.06
C GLU A 43 10.17 8.52 -0.06
N LEU A 44 10.21 9.08 -1.28
CA LEU A 44 10.90 8.50 -2.42
C LEU A 44 12.35 8.98 -2.49
N ASP A 45 13.26 8.06 -2.75
CA ASP A 45 14.68 8.37 -3.02
C ASP A 45 14.90 8.65 -4.51
N GLY A 46 13.99 8.22 -5.39
CA GLY A 46 13.99 8.47 -6.82
C GLY A 46 12.57 8.63 -7.38
N GLU A 47 12.25 7.90 -8.45
CA GLU A 47 10.96 7.99 -9.15
C GLU A 47 10.06 6.78 -8.86
N LEU A 48 8.78 7.04 -8.58
CA LEU A 48 7.78 6.00 -8.36
C LEU A 48 7.41 5.31 -9.69
N GLU A 49 7.89 4.08 -9.89
CA GLU A 49 7.69 3.36 -11.16
C GLU A 49 6.39 2.54 -11.19
N GLU A 50 6.13 1.78 -10.13
CA GLU A 50 4.89 1.00 -10.01
C GLU A 50 4.37 1.05 -8.58
N PHE A 51 3.06 1.12 -8.43
CA PHE A 51 2.36 1.10 -7.16
C PHE A 51 1.25 0.04 -7.16
N VAL A 52 1.11 -0.68 -6.04
CA VAL A 52 0.06 -1.68 -5.85
C VAL A 52 -0.48 -1.61 -4.42
N SER A 53 -1.81 -1.63 -4.26
CA SER A 53 -2.47 -1.62 -2.96
C SER A 53 -3.51 -2.73 -2.86
N LEU A 54 -3.48 -3.50 -1.77
CA LEU A 54 -4.45 -4.55 -1.48
C LEU A 54 -5.50 -4.12 -0.44
N GLY A 55 -5.37 -2.89 0.04
CA GLY A 55 -6.28 -2.27 0.99
C GLY A 55 -5.64 -1.10 1.73
N PRO A 56 -6.41 -0.44 2.60
CA PRO A 56 -5.88 0.62 3.45
C PRO A 56 -4.66 0.13 4.24
N LYS A 57 -3.58 0.94 4.24
CA LYS A 57 -2.33 0.65 4.97
C LYS A 57 -1.63 -0.65 4.54
N THR A 58 -1.94 -1.16 3.34
CA THR A 58 -1.36 -2.40 2.79
C THR A 58 -1.02 -2.18 1.32
N TYR A 59 0.17 -1.65 1.07
CA TYR A 59 0.64 -1.28 -0.25
C TYR A 59 2.12 -1.62 -0.46
N CYS A 60 2.52 -1.68 -1.72
CA CYS A 60 3.88 -1.91 -2.15
C CYS A 60 4.18 -1.03 -3.36
N TYR A 61 5.40 -0.54 -3.46
CA TYR A 61 5.83 0.25 -4.60
C TYR A 61 7.28 -0.04 -4.99
N LYS A 62 7.60 0.30 -6.23
CA LYS A 62 8.95 0.30 -6.79
C LYS A 62 9.43 1.73 -6.91
N ASP A 63 10.55 2.02 -6.28
CA ASP A 63 11.24 3.28 -6.31
C ASP A 63 12.52 3.11 -7.14
N ARG A 64 12.57 3.79 -8.29
CA ARG A 64 13.69 3.75 -9.22
C ARG A 64 14.67 4.84 -8.80
N LEU A 65 15.77 4.40 -8.20
CA LEU A 65 16.83 5.29 -7.73
C LEU A 65 17.54 5.94 -8.92
N SER A 66 18.19 7.08 -8.66
CA SER A 66 19.02 7.78 -9.65
C SER A 66 20.19 6.94 -10.18
N SER A 67 20.61 5.90 -9.43
CA SER A 67 21.60 4.90 -9.87
C SER A 67 21.07 3.91 -10.91
N GLY A 68 19.76 3.87 -11.15
CA GLY A 68 19.07 2.87 -11.97
C GLY A 68 18.66 1.61 -11.22
N GLU A 69 19.00 1.48 -9.93
CA GLU A 69 18.55 0.37 -9.09
C GLU A 69 17.08 0.52 -8.70
N ILE A 70 16.33 -0.59 -8.68
CA ILE A 70 14.93 -0.61 -8.27
C ILE A 70 14.84 -1.08 -6.81
N LYS A 71 14.48 -0.15 -5.93
CA LYS A 71 14.17 -0.42 -4.53
C LYS A 71 12.68 -0.75 -4.39
N VAL A 72 12.37 -1.91 -3.81
CA VAL A 72 10.96 -2.31 -3.59
C VAL A 72 10.59 -2.09 -2.12
N VAL A 73 9.69 -1.16 -1.87
CA VAL A 73 9.21 -0.82 -0.52
C VAL A 73 7.84 -1.44 -0.28
N ARG A 74 7.67 -2.08 0.89
CA ARG A 74 6.43 -2.75 1.32
C ARG A 74 5.96 -2.18 2.64
N LYS A 75 4.68 -1.82 2.73
CA LYS A 75 4.03 -1.29 3.93
C LYS A 75 2.76 -2.07 4.17
N MET A 76 2.67 -2.79 5.29
CA MET A 76 1.56 -3.68 5.59
C MET A 76 1.09 -3.55 7.03
N LYS A 77 -0.18 -3.24 7.23
CA LYS A 77 -0.79 -3.21 8.56
C LYS A 77 -1.10 -4.62 9.03
N GLY A 78 -0.83 -4.86 10.32
CA GLY A 78 -1.23 -6.10 11.00
C GLY A 78 -0.34 -7.30 10.73
N VAL A 79 0.76 -7.14 9.97
CA VAL A 79 1.79 -8.17 9.76
C VAL A 79 3.15 -7.53 9.98
N THR A 80 4.00 -8.16 10.78
CA THR A 80 5.40 -7.75 10.88
C THR A 80 6.15 -8.28 9.66
N ILE A 81 6.75 -7.38 8.88
CA ILE A 81 7.58 -7.74 7.72
C ILE A 81 8.93 -8.24 8.23
N ASN A 82 8.97 -9.52 8.60
CA ASN A 82 10.21 -10.25 8.85
C ASN A 82 10.74 -10.85 7.54
N SER A 83 11.96 -11.41 7.55
CA SER A 83 12.57 -12.01 6.34
C SER A 83 11.69 -13.07 5.67
N GLU A 84 10.91 -13.83 6.45
CA GLU A 84 10.02 -14.83 5.90
C GLU A 84 8.78 -14.23 5.23
N ALA A 85 8.13 -13.25 5.88
CA ALA A 85 7.00 -12.52 5.32
C ALA A 85 7.42 -11.76 4.06
N ASP A 86 8.62 -11.19 4.05
CA ASP A 86 9.18 -10.47 2.90
C ASP A 86 9.36 -11.38 1.67
N LYS A 87 9.88 -12.59 1.87
CA LYS A 87 9.97 -13.61 0.81
C LYS A 87 8.61 -14.11 0.35
N ARG A 88 7.62 -14.15 1.25
CA ARG A 88 6.26 -14.62 0.93
C ARG A 88 5.44 -13.57 0.20
N VAL A 89 5.52 -12.30 0.59
CA VAL A 89 4.71 -11.19 0.04
C VAL A 89 5.57 -10.34 -0.89
N THR A 90 5.66 -10.76 -2.15
CA THR A 90 6.40 -10.03 -3.18
C THR A 90 5.48 -9.07 -3.94
N PHE A 91 6.06 -8.05 -4.58
CA PHE A 91 5.32 -7.11 -5.45
C PHE A 91 4.48 -7.87 -6.49
N GLY A 92 5.07 -8.85 -7.17
CA GLY A 92 4.37 -9.65 -8.18
C GLY A 92 3.19 -10.46 -7.63
N LYS A 93 3.27 -10.97 -6.40
CA LYS A 93 2.15 -11.64 -5.75
C LYS A 93 1.02 -10.68 -5.39
N MET A 94 1.36 -9.47 -4.94
CA MET A 94 0.35 -8.45 -4.69
C MET A 94 -0.35 -8.07 -6.00
N LYS A 95 0.39 -7.88 -7.10
CA LYS A 95 -0.18 -7.61 -8.43
C LYS A 95 -1.13 -8.74 -8.86
N LYS A 96 -0.70 -10.01 -8.73
CA LYS A 96 -1.55 -11.18 -9.01
C LYS A 96 -2.87 -11.17 -8.22
N MET A 97 -2.83 -10.81 -6.93
CA MET A 97 -4.04 -10.73 -6.11
C MET A 97 -5.02 -9.66 -6.61
N ILE A 98 -4.55 -8.57 -7.23
CA ILE A 98 -5.43 -7.58 -7.87
C ILE A 98 -6.00 -8.15 -9.18
N THR A 99 -5.17 -8.76 -10.02
CA THR A 99 -5.61 -9.39 -11.27
C THR A 99 -6.70 -10.42 -11.03
N GLU A 100 -6.56 -11.27 -10.01
CA GLU A 100 -7.58 -12.25 -9.62
C GLU A 100 -8.93 -11.61 -9.20
N VAL A 101 -8.91 -10.37 -8.70
CA VAL A 101 -10.12 -9.62 -8.36
C VAL A 101 -10.74 -9.01 -9.60
N LEU A 102 -9.91 -8.51 -10.53
CA LEU A 102 -10.36 -7.94 -11.81
C LEU A 102 -10.99 -8.99 -12.72
N GLU A 103 -10.41 -10.19 -12.76
CA GLU A 103 -10.88 -11.34 -13.54
C GLU A 103 -12.03 -12.11 -12.87
N ASP A 104 -12.49 -11.65 -11.70
CA ASP A 104 -13.52 -12.30 -10.86
C ASP A 104 -13.27 -13.80 -10.61
N VAL A 105 -12.01 -14.15 -10.31
CA VAL A 105 -11.61 -15.53 -10.01
C VAL A 105 -12.25 -15.97 -8.70
N ALA A 106 -12.93 -17.13 -8.72
CA ALA A 106 -13.59 -17.70 -7.54
C ALA A 106 -12.60 -18.05 -6.42
N ASP A 107 -11.48 -18.70 -6.76
CA ASP A 107 -10.42 -19.09 -5.83
C ASP A 107 -9.29 -18.07 -5.80
N ARG A 108 -9.45 -17.06 -4.94
CA ARG A 108 -8.45 -15.99 -4.77
C ARG A 108 -7.25 -16.46 -3.96
N THR A 109 -6.07 -15.99 -4.32
CA THR A 109 -4.82 -16.30 -3.62
C THR A 109 -4.91 -15.85 -2.16
N THR A 110 -4.55 -16.75 -1.25
CA THR A 110 -4.36 -16.45 0.17
C THR A 110 -2.99 -16.96 0.62
N MET A 111 -2.38 -16.25 1.56
CA MET A 111 -1.04 -16.59 2.06
C MET A 111 -1.07 -16.71 3.58
N ASN A 112 -0.48 -17.77 4.11
CA ASN A 112 -0.24 -17.88 5.54
C ASN A 112 1.13 -17.26 5.86
N LEU A 113 1.14 -16.32 6.78
CA LEU A 113 2.33 -15.61 7.24
C LEU A 113 2.56 -15.96 8.71
N PRO A 114 3.53 -16.82 9.03
CA PRO A 114 3.87 -17.11 10.42
C PRO A 114 4.47 -15.88 11.10
N GLN A 115 4.07 -15.66 12.34
CA GLN A 115 4.42 -14.49 13.14
C GLN A 115 4.70 -14.94 14.57
N PHE A 116 5.90 -14.64 15.03
CA PHE A 116 6.23 -14.77 16.44
C PHE A 116 5.58 -13.63 17.21
N VAL A 117 4.77 -13.95 18.21
CA VAL A 117 4.09 -12.96 19.06
C VAL A 117 4.38 -13.23 20.52
N ILE A 118 4.53 -12.14 21.27
CA ILE A 118 4.63 -12.15 22.72
C ILE A 118 3.29 -11.66 23.27
N ASN A 119 2.67 -12.47 24.10
CA ASN A 119 1.37 -12.22 24.68
C ASN A 119 1.48 -12.16 26.21
N ARG A 120 0.58 -11.39 26.81
CA ARG A 120 0.39 -11.35 28.26
C ARG A 120 -1.02 -11.86 28.57
N ASP A 121 -1.14 -12.78 29.52
CA ASP A 121 -2.45 -13.17 30.03
C ASP A 121 -3.03 -12.12 31.01
N ARG A 122 -4.18 -12.43 31.60
CA ARG A 122 -4.83 -11.57 32.61
C ARG A 122 -4.05 -11.53 33.93
N ASP A 123 -3.29 -12.58 34.23
CA ASP A 123 -2.47 -12.74 35.44
C ASP A 123 -1.06 -12.16 35.27
N HIS A 124 -0.81 -11.47 34.16
CA HIS A 124 0.45 -10.84 33.81
C HIS A 124 1.60 -11.80 33.46
N HIS A 125 1.33 -13.09 33.22
CA HIS A 125 2.33 -14.00 32.69
C HIS A 125 2.59 -13.69 31.21
N VAL A 126 3.87 -13.53 30.89
CA VAL A 126 4.35 -13.29 29.53
C VAL A 126 4.75 -14.61 28.91
N PHE A 127 4.17 -14.93 27.77
CA PHE A 127 4.51 -16.13 27.00
C PHE A 127 4.62 -15.79 25.53
N SER A 128 5.40 -16.58 24.81
CA SER A 128 5.54 -16.46 23.37
C SER A 128 4.80 -17.59 22.65
N ARG A 129 4.30 -17.28 21.46
CA ARG A 129 3.74 -18.29 20.56
C ARG A 129 3.92 -17.86 19.11
N THR A 130 3.95 -18.84 18.21
CA THR A 130 3.87 -18.59 16.78
C THR A 130 2.41 -18.65 16.34
N ILE A 131 1.92 -17.61 15.69
CA ILE A 131 0.59 -17.58 15.07
C ILE A 131 0.74 -17.52 13.55
N ASN A 132 -0.22 -18.09 12.83
CA ASN A 132 -0.30 -17.94 11.37
C ASN A 132 -1.35 -16.87 11.03
N LYS A 133 -0.91 -15.76 10.44
CA LYS A 133 -1.81 -14.74 9.91
C LYS A 133 -2.14 -15.06 8.46
N ARG A 134 -3.43 -15.20 8.17
CA ARG A 134 -3.91 -15.40 6.80
C ARG A 134 -4.05 -14.05 6.11
N PHE A 135 -3.17 -13.80 5.16
CA PHE A 135 -3.15 -12.62 4.31
C PHE A 135 -3.94 -12.88 3.03
N ARG A 136 -4.83 -11.95 2.70
CA ARG A 136 -5.70 -12.00 1.52
C ARG A 136 -6.01 -10.58 1.08
N PHE A 137 -6.51 -10.43 -0.14
CA PHE A 137 -7.06 -9.17 -0.60
C PHE A 137 -8.25 -8.73 0.28
N THR A 138 -8.23 -7.49 0.77
CA THR A 138 -9.26 -6.93 1.67
C THR A 138 -9.72 -5.53 1.29
N PHE A 139 -9.59 -5.17 0.01
CA PHE A 139 -9.96 -3.85 -0.49
C PHE A 139 -11.49 -3.67 -0.43
N ASN A 140 -11.98 -3.01 0.61
CA ASN A 140 -13.41 -2.84 0.89
C ASN A 140 -13.87 -1.39 0.93
N LYS A 141 -12.98 -0.43 0.64
CA LYS A 141 -13.27 1.02 0.73
C LYS A 141 -13.46 1.72 -0.61
N ARG A 142 -13.11 1.06 -1.71
CA ARG A 142 -13.32 1.54 -3.07
C ARG A 142 -13.76 0.38 -3.97
N ARG A 143 -14.53 0.67 -5.01
CA ARG A 143 -14.89 -0.28 -6.08
C ARG A 143 -13.79 -0.24 -7.13
N ILE A 144 -13.22 -1.40 -7.46
CA ILE A 144 -12.31 -1.53 -8.59
C ILE A 144 -13.15 -1.75 -9.85
N LEU A 145 -12.88 -0.98 -10.90
CA LEU A 145 -13.53 -1.08 -12.20
C LEU A 145 -12.72 -1.97 -13.16
N MET A 146 -13.34 -2.37 -14.28
CA MET A 146 -12.71 -3.24 -15.27
C MET A 146 -11.51 -2.59 -15.97
N ASP A 147 -11.45 -1.26 -16.00
CA ASP A 147 -10.34 -0.46 -16.51
C ASP A 147 -9.23 -0.23 -15.47
N GLU A 148 -9.24 -0.99 -14.38
CA GLU A 148 -8.30 -0.90 -13.24
C GLU A 148 -8.40 0.39 -12.41
N SER A 149 -9.30 1.31 -12.78
CA SER A 149 -9.57 2.50 -11.97
C SER A 149 -10.33 2.15 -10.69
N THR A 150 -10.31 3.07 -9.71
CA THR A 150 -11.00 2.86 -8.43
C THR A 150 -11.96 4.00 -8.11
N LEU A 151 -13.19 3.65 -7.76
CA LEU A 151 -14.23 4.60 -7.34
C LEU A 151 -14.47 4.53 -5.84
N LEU A 152 -14.72 5.69 -5.24
CA LEU A 152 -15.24 5.78 -3.87
C LEU A 152 -16.65 5.17 -3.80
N PHE A 153 -17.00 4.60 -2.64
CA PHE A 153 -18.39 4.24 -2.37
C PHE A 153 -19.15 5.51 -1.95
N GLY A 154 -20.02 6.02 -2.82
CA GLY A 154 -20.85 7.20 -2.58
C GLY A 154 -22.05 7.25 -3.54
N TYR A 155 -23.10 7.97 -3.14
CA TYR A 155 -24.25 8.30 -3.97
C TYR A 155 -24.27 9.82 -4.14
N PHE A 156 -24.44 10.29 -5.37
CA PHE A 156 -24.58 11.71 -5.69
C PHE A 156 -25.78 11.86 -6.63
N GLU A 157 -26.64 12.82 -6.34
CA GLU A 157 -27.78 13.23 -7.15
C GLU A 157 -27.64 14.71 -7.51
#